data_AF-A0A2P2L4P0-F1
#
_entry.id   AF-A0A2P2L4P0-F1
#
_cell.length_a   1.000
_cell.length_b   1.000
_cell.length_c   1.000
_cell.angle_alpha   90.00
_cell.angle_beta   90.00
_cell.angle_gamma   90.00
#
_symmetry.space_group_name_H-M   'P 1'
#
loop_
_entity.id
_entity.type
_entity.pdbx_description
1 polymer ?
#
loop_
_entity_poly.entity_id
_entity_poly.type
_entity_poly.pdbx_seq_one_letter_code
_entity_poly.pdbx_strand_id
1 'polypeptide(L)'
;MTKRRGDREVHKDTEEKPGWCTDPRLPPCAAFVEIMAPVFSRDAWRCVWHMIQNDLVHGWGLDFALRKCVEPAHEKIGVVDSQWIVHQSVPSLGNQGETHNGKAPWQGVRERCRKEWTMFQTRMANAENAYFRAMGMDTSNSKV
;
A
#
# COMPACT_ATOMS: atom_id res chain seq x y z
N MET A 1 -0.31 10.33 8.59
CA MET A 1 -0.89 9.96 7.31
C MET A 1 -1.36 11.19 6.56
N THR A 2 -1.00 11.24 5.28
CA THR A 2 -1.35 12.31 4.36
C THR A 2 -2.88 12.31 4.14
N LYS A 3 -3.55 13.45 4.32
CA LYS A 3 -5.01 13.61 4.18
C LYS A 3 -5.32 14.81 3.29
N ARG A 4 -6.46 14.78 2.59
CA ARG A 4 -6.86 15.89 1.71
C ARG A 4 -6.82 17.24 2.44
N ARG A 5 -6.24 18.23 1.78
CA ARG A 5 -6.20 19.66 2.17
C ARG A 5 -7.08 20.46 1.21
N GLY A 6 -7.87 21.40 1.74
CA GLY A 6 -8.86 22.14 0.93
C GLY A 6 -8.29 23.33 0.16
N ASP A 7 -7.06 23.73 0.48
CA ASP A 7 -6.40 24.97 0.07
C ASP A 7 -5.25 24.76 -0.93
N ARG A 8 -5.02 23.52 -1.37
CA ARG A 8 -3.89 23.14 -2.22
C ARG A 8 -4.34 22.29 -3.41
N GLU A 9 -3.50 22.23 -4.43
CA GLU A 9 -3.68 21.32 -5.56
C GLU A 9 -3.06 19.95 -5.29
N VAL A 10 -1.85 19.94 -4.73
CA VAL A 10 -1.08 18.74 -4.37
C VAL A 10 -0.28 19.02 -3.10
N HIS A 11 -0.10 18.00 -2.26
CA HIS A 11 0.88 18.05 -1.18
C HIS A 11 1.58 16.69 -0.95
N LYS A 12 2.75 16.73 -0.31
CA LYS A 12 3.60 15.56 -0.05
C LYS A 12 4.03 15.44 1.42
N ASP A 13 3.95 16.54 2.14
CA ASP A 13 4.23 16.65 3.56
C ASP A 13 3.05 16.20 4.42
N THR A 14 3.32 15.73 5.64
CA THR A 14 2.28 15.50 6.65
C THR A 14 2.70 16.18 7.95
N GLU A 15 1.75 16.86 8.59
CA GLU A 15 1.92 17.40 9.93
C GLU A 15 1.39 16.37 10.94
N GLU A 16 2.31 15.73 11.67
CA GLU A 16 1.99 14.76 12.71
C GLU A 16 2.29 15.31 14.11
N LYS A 17 1.68 14.69 15.12
CA LYS A 17 1.95 15.06 16.52
C LYS A 17 3.43 14.83 16.87
N PRO A 18 4.03 15.67 17.74
CA PRO A 18 5.38 15.43 18.23
C PRO A 18 5.54 14.02 18.81
N GLY A 19 6.62 13.34 18.45
CA GLY A 19 6.93 11.97 18.91
C GLY A 19 6.19 10.86 18.15
N TRP A 20 5.31 11.17 17.19
CA TRP A 20 4.61 10.16 16.39
C TRP A 20 5.51 9.48 15.35
N CYS A 21 6.58 10.16 14.95
CA CYS A 21 7.45 9.75 13.85
C CYS A 21 8.89 9.68 14.34
N THR A 22 9.54 8.54 14.16
CA THR A 22 10.99 8.39 14.40
C THR A 22 11.81 9.02 13.26
N ASP A 23 11.34 8.90 12.02
CA ASP A 23 11.89 9.62 10.85
C ASP A 23 10.74 10.23 10.03
N PRO A 24 10.71 11.56 9.82
CA PRO A 24 9.68 12.22 9.03
C PRO A 24 9.74 11.89 7.53
N ARG A 25 10.77 11.16 7.06
CA ARG A 25 10.95 10.69 5.67
C ARG A 25 10.51 9.24 5.45
N LEU A 26 10.02 8.57 6.50
CA LEU A 26 9.48 7.22 6.40
C LEU A 26 7.95 7.20 6.63
N PRO A 27 7.23 6.23 6.05
CA PRO A 27 5.85 5.96 6.43
C PRO A 27 5.72 5.72 7.94
N PRO A 28 4.61 6.16 8.57
CA PRO A 28 3.42 6.77 7.96
C PRO A 28 3.51 8.29 7.79
N CYS A 29 4.68 8.88 8.06
CA CYS A 29 4.86 10.32 8.24
C CYS A 29 5.34 11.04 6.98
N ALA A 30 5.95 10.31 6.04
CA ALA A 30 6.39 10.84 4.77
C ALA A 30 5.55 10.29 3.63
N ALA A 31 4.72 11.14 3.04
CA ALA A 31 3.97 10.84 1.82
C ALA A 31 3.27 9.47 1.84
N PHE A 32 2.90 8.96 3.02
CA PHE A 32 2.13 7.73 3.13
C PHE A 32 0.68 8.08 2.85
N VAL A 33 0.10 7.35 1.89
CA VAL A 33 -1.28 7.52 1.48
C VAL A 33 -1.94 6.16 1.63
N GLU A 34 -2.99 6.08 2.44
CA GLU A 34 -3.91 4.95 2.37
C GLU A 34 -4.67 5.08 1.04
N ILE A 35 -4.40 4.17 0.12
CA ILE A 35 -4.80 4.35 -1.27
C ILE A 35 -6.16 3.70 -1.53
N MET A 36 -7.08 4.54 -2.00
CA MET A 36 -8.36 4.09 -2.54
C MET A 36 -8.51 4.38 -4.04
N ALA A 37 -7.88 5.44 -4.54
CA ALA A 37 -7.88 5.80 -5.96
C ALA A 37 -6.49 6.33 -6.38
N PRO A 38 -5.51 5.45 -6.60
CA PRO A 38 -4.16 5.88 -6.96
C PRO A 38 -4.07 6.32 -8.42
N VAL A 39 -3.22 7.32 -8.66
CA VAL A 39 -2.74 7.66 -10.01
C VAL A 39 -1.24 7.47 -10.02
N PHE A 40 -0.73 6.76 -11.02
CA PHE A 40 0.69 6.46 -11.15
C PHE A 40 1.28 7.18 -12.36
N SER A 41 2.53 7.63 -12.23
CA SER A 41 3.32 7.95 -13.42
C SER A 41 3.49 6.68 -14.26
N ARG A 42 3.73 6.84 -15.56
CA ARG A 42 3.94 5.70 -16.47
C ARG A 42 5.05 4.76 -16.01
N ASP A 43 6.11 5.30 -15.42
CA ASP A 43 7.25 4.49 -14.97
C ASP A 43 6.95 3.78 -13.65
N ALA A 44 6.29 4.45 -12.69
CA ALA A 44 5.83 3.82 -11.46
C ALA A 44 4.79 2.72 -11.74
N TRP A 45 3.87 2.95 -12.68
CA TRP A 45 2.83 1.99 -13.05
C TRP A 45 3.40 0.64 -13.48
N ARG A 46 4.49 0.63 -14.26
CA ARG A 46 5.13 -0.62 -14.70
C ARG A 46 5.57 -1.48 -13.53
N CYS A 47 6.12 -0.88 -12.47
CA CYS A 47 6.50 -1.58 -11.26
C CYS A 47 5.26 -2.02 -10.44
N VAL A 48 4.31 -1.11 -10.22
CA VAL A 48 3.10 -1.38 -9.42
C VAL A 48 2.26 -2.49 -10.05
N TRP A 49 2.21 -2.56 -11.38
CA TRP A 49 1.51 -3.62 -12.10
C TRP A 49 1.97 -5.02 -11.70
N HIS A 50 3.26 -5.21 -11.38
CA HIS A 50 3.77 -6.49 -10.90
C HIS A 50 3.42 -6.80 -9.44
N MET A 51 3.00 -5.78 -8.67
CA MET A 51 2.55 -5.93 -7.28
C MET A 51 1.07 -6.32 -7.18
N ILE A 52 0.23 -5.85 -8.10
CA ILE A 52 -1.21 -6.15 -8.15
C ILE A 52 -1.39 -7.60 -8.60
N GLN A 53 -2.04 -8.43 -7.77
CA GLN A 53 -2.12 -9.89 -8.00
C GLN A 53 -3.52 -10.39 -8.36
N ASN A 54 -4.55 -9.57 -8.16
CA ASN A 54 -5.95 -9.97 -8.25
C ASN A 54 -6.86 -8.73 -8.29
N ASP A 55 -8.17 -8.96 -8.17
CA ASP A 55 -9.25 -7.98 -8.12
C ASP A 55 -9.23 -7.08 -6.85
N LEU A 56 -8.06 -6.92 -6.21
CA LEU A 56 -7.83 -6.10 -5.02
C LEU A 56 -8.67 -6.50 -3.81
N VAL A 57 -9.05 -7.78 -3.71
CA VAL A 57 -9.70 -8.33 -2.49
C VAL A 57 -8.80 -8.09 -1.26
N HIS A 58 -7.49 -8.08 -1.45
CA HIS A 58 -6.47 -7.69 -0.49
C HIS A 58 -5.84 -6.32 -0.86
N GLY A 59 -6.65 -5.28 -1.01
CA GLY A 59 -6.13 -3.92 -1.24
C GLY A 59 -5.36 -3.35 -0.03
N TRP A 60 -5.80 -3.72 1.20
CA TRP A 60 -5.23 -3.18 2.44
C TRP A 60 -3.84 -3.76 2.71
N GLY A 61 -2.80 -2.92 2.73
CA GLY A 61 -1.41 -3.36 2.89
C GLY A 61 -0.56 -3.14 1.63
N LEU A 62 -1.18 -3.11 0.45
CA LEU A 62 -0.48 -2.92 -0.84
C LEU A 62 0.17 -1.53 -0.92
N ASP A 63 -0.51 -0.53 -0.39
CA ASP A 63 -0.08 0.86 -0.27
C ASP A 63 1.27 1.03 0.45
N PHE A 64 1.55 0.21 1.47
CA PHE A 64 2.87 0.19 2.13
C PHE A 64 4.02 -0.23 1.22
N ALA A 65 3.75 -0.99 0.15
CA ALA A 65 4.77 -1.50 -0.75
C ALA A 65 5.03 -0.59 -1.96
N LEU A 66 4.09 0.28 -2.33
CA LEU A 66 4.22 1.12 -3.55
C LEU A 66 5.44 2.05 -3.51
N ARG A 67 5.89 2.44 -2.32
CA ARG A 67 7.15 3.19 -2.14
C ARG A 67 8.37 2.49 -2.75
N LYS A 68 8.33 1.17 -2.94
CA LYS A 68 9.42 0.41 -3.57
C LYS A 68 9.52 0.66 -5.07
N CYS A 69 8.50 1.23 -5.69
CA CYS A 69 8.48 1.56 -7.12
C CYS A 69 9.06 2.93 -7.46
N VAL A 70 9.48 3.73 -6.46
CA VAL A 70 9.98 5.09 -6.65
C VAL A 70 11.09 5.41 -5.65
N GLU A 71 12.17 6.04 -6.12
CA GLU A 71 13.30 6.47 -5.27
C GLU A 71 13.66 7.94 -5.56
N PRO A 72 13.77 8.83 -4.56
CA PRO A 72 13.36 8.65 -3.17
C PRO A 72 11.84 8.76 -3.00
N ALA A 73 11.24 7.82 -2.25
CA ALA A 73 9.79 7.70 -2.17
C ALA A 73 9.08 8.95 -1.58
N HIS A 74 9.66 9.54 -0.53
CA HIS A 74 9.09 10.69 0.16
C HIS A 74 9.03 11.98 -0.67
N GLU A 75 9.77 12.05 -1.78
CA GLU A 75 9.71 13.18 -2.73
C GLU A 75 8.75 12.91 -3.90
N LYS A 76 8.41 11.64 -4.16
CA LYS A 76 7.69 11.21 -5.36
C LYS A 76 6.25 10.82 -5.12
N ILE A 77 5.85 10.61 -3.87
CA ILE A 77 4.48 10.29 -3.48
C ILE A 77 3.82 11.53 -2.87
N GLY A 78 2.52 11.68 -3.08
CA GLY A 78 1.73 12.78 -2.54
C GLY A 78 0.23 12.56 -2.77
N VAL A 79 -0.57 13.51 -2.29
CA VAL A 79 -2.03 13.54 -2.49
C VAL A 79 -2.37 14.65 -3.47
N VAL A 80 -3.19 14.32 -4.47
CA VAL A 80 -3.85 15.31 -5.33
C VAL A 80 -5.09 15.79 -4.58
N ASP A 81 -5.07 17.02 -4.10
CA ASP A 81 -6.12 17.62 -3.29
C ASP A 81 -7.26 18.25 -4.11
N SER A 82 -6.91 18.73 -5.31
CA SER A 82 -7.83 19.40 -6.24
C SER A 82 -8.83 18.43 -6.89
N GLN A 83 -8.52 17.14 -6.89
CA GLN A 83 -9.37 16.08 -7.43
C GLN A 83 -9.53 14.98 -6.40
N TRP A 84 -10.74 14.78 -5.91
CA TRP A 84 -11.03 13.80 -4.87
C TRP A 84 -12.26 12.99 -5.21
N ILE A 85 -12.30 11.78 -4.66
CA ILE A 85 -13.45 10.89 -4.72
C ILE A 85 -14.00 10.74 -3.31
N VAL A 86 -15.31 10.76 -3.17
CA VAL A 86 -15.98 10.48 -1.89
C VAL A 86 -16.09 8.98 -1.72
N HIS A 87 -15.39 8.43 -0.73
CA HIS A 87 -15.54 7.04 -0.34
C HIS A 87 -16.74 6.88 0.59
N GLN A 88 -17.74 6.11 0.17
CA GLN A 88 -19.00 5.91 0.91
C GLN A 88 -18.86 4.96 2.11
N SER A 89 -17.68 4.36 2.32
CA SER A 89 -17.41 3.39 3.39
C SER A 89 -18.30 2.15 3.36
N VAL A 90 -18.89 1.84 2.20
CA VAL A 90 -19.70 0.64 1.98
C VAL A 90 -18.80 -0.49 1.47
N PRO A 91 -18.66 -1.61 2.20
CA PRO A 91 -17.87 -2.74 1.73
C PRO A 91 -18.55 -3.41 0.53
N SER A 92 -17.93 -3.31 -0.65
CA SER A 92 -18.50 -3.83 -1.91
C SER A 92 -18.32 -5.35 -2.08
N LEU A 93 -17.31 -5.95 -1.45
CA LEU A 93 -16.97 -7.36 -1.63
C LEU A 93 -17.55 -8.29 -0.57
N GLY A 94 -18.19 -7.78 0.48
CA GLY A 94 -18.62 -8.57 1.65
C GLY A 94 -19.53 -9.75 1.32
N ASN A 95 -20.30 -9.67 0.24
CA ASN A 95 -21.21 -10.72 -0.21
C ASN A 95 -20.58 -11.69 -1.24
N GLN A 96 -19.31 -11.50 -1.62
CA GLN A 96 -18.61 -12.33 -2.61
C GLN A 96 -17.79 -13.48 -1.99
N GLY A 97 -18.09 -13.85 -0.74
CA GLY A 97 -17.48 -15.00 -0.09
C GLY A 97 -18.39 -16.21 -0.18
N GLU A 98 -17.78 -17.39 -0.32
CA GLU A 98 -18.51 -18.65 -0.27
C GLU A 98 -18.94 -18.94 1.17
N THR A 99 -20.22 -19.30 1.34
CA THR A 99 -20.74 -19.78 2.62
C THR A 99 -20.34 -21.23 2.82
N HIS A 100 -19.44 -21.49 3.75
CA HIS A 100 -19.06 -22.85 4.15
C HIS A 100 -19.47 -23.07 5.61
N ASN A 101 -20.06 -24.22 5.91
CA ASN A 101 -20.42 -24.65 7.26
C ASN A 101 -21.28 -23.62 8.04
N GLY A 102 -22.20 -22.94 7.36
CA GLY A 102 -23.09 -21.94 7.98
C GLY A 102 -22.43 -20.59 8.30
N LYS A 103 -21.18 -20.35 7.92
CA LYS A 103 -20.53 -19.04 8.04
C LYS A 103 -21.12 -18.02 7.06
N ALA A 104 -21.16 -16.76 7.48
CA ALA A 104 -21.61 -15.65 6.65
C ALA A 104 -20.59 -15.35 5.53
N PRO A 105 -21.03 -14.90 4.33
CA PRO A 105 -20.14 -14.64 3.17
C PRO A 105 -18.92 -13.78 3.49
N TRP A 106 -19.07 -12.72 4.28
CA TRP A 106 -17.98 -11.80 4.62
C TRP A 106 -16.83 -12.48 5.36
N GLN A 107 -17.08 -13.59 6.06
CA GLN A 107 -16.04 -14.37 6.72
C GLN A 107 -15.17 -15.07 5.69
N GLY A 108 -15.76 -15.61 4.62
CA GLY A 108 -15.02 -16.20 3.50
C GLY A 108 -14.15 -15.17 2.77
N VAL A 109 -14.67 -13.95 2.57
CA VAL A 109 -13.90 -12.83 2.03
C VAL A 109 -12.70 -12.52 2.93
N ARG A 110 -12.91 -12.42 4.24
CA ARG A 110 -11.83 -12.14 5.21
C ARG A 110 -10.76 -13.23 5.23
N GLU A 111 -11.15 -14.50 5.13
CA GLU A 111 -10.22 -15.63 5.01
C GLU A 111 -9.40 -15.55 3.72
N ARG A 112 -10.03 -15.21 2.58
CA ARG A 112 -9.37 -14.96 1.30
C ARG A 112 -8.37 -13.80 1.39
N CYS A 113 -8.77 -12.64 1.94
CA CYS A 113 -7.89 -11.48 2.16
C CYS A 113 -6.62 -11.87 2.93
N ARG A 114 -6.74 -12.69 3.99
CA ARG A 114 -5.58 -13.13 4.78
C ARG A 114 -4.63 -14.03 3.99
N LYS A 115 -5.16 -14.98 3.22
CA LYS A 115 -4.34 -15.86 2.37
C LYS A 115 -3.59 -15.05 1.32
N GLU A 116 -4.26 -14.11 0.67
CA GLU A 116 -3.67 -13.21 -0.31
C GLU A 116 -2.60 -12.32 0.29
N TRP A 117 -2.80 -11.80 1.50
CA TRP A 117 -1.78 -11.04 2.22
C TRP A 117 -0.51 -11.85 2.44
N THR A 118 -0.63 -13.09 2.93
CA THR A 118 0.52 -13.96 3.16
C THR A 118 1.27 -14.23 1.86
N MET A 119 0.57 -14.53 0.77
CA MET A 119 1.19 -14.72 -0.55
C MET A 119 1.93 -13.46 -1.02
N PHE A 120 1.32 -12.28 -0.84
CA PHE A 120 1.93 -11.00 -1.18
C PHE A 120 3.23 -10.76 -0.40
N GLN A 121 3.20 -10.93 0.92
CA GLN A 121 4.37 -10.75 1.78
C GLN A 121 5.52 -11.69 1.40
N THR A 122 5.23 -12.98 1.16
CA THR A 122 6.23 -13.94 0.71
C THR A 122 6.87 -13.52 -0.62
N ARG A 123 6.06 -13.07 -1.59
CA ARG A 123 6.56 -12.62 -2.88
C ARG A 123 7.45 -11.38 -2.76
N MET A 124 7.05 -10.41 -1.95
CA MET A 124 7.85 -9.20 -1.70
C MET A 124 9.20 -9.54 -1.07
N ALA A 125 9.21 -10.39 -0.04
CA ALA A 125 10.44 -10.83 0.59
C ALA A 125 11.37 -11.55 -0.40
N ASN A 126 10.83 -12.43 -1.25
CA ASN A 126 11.59 -13.11 -2.29
C ASN A 126 12.18 -12.14 -3.33
N ALA A 127 11.40 -11.14 -3.76
CA ALA A 127 11.84 -10.14 -4.71
C ALA A 127 12.97 -9.26 -4.13
N GLU A 128 12.84 -8.83 -2.88
CA GLU A 128 13.89 -8.07 -2.19
C GLU A 128 15.16 -8.91 -2.02
N ASN A 129 15.02 -10.16 -1.61
CA ASN A 129 16.16 -11.07 -1.49
C ASN A 129 16.87 -11.28 -2.84
N ALA A 130 16.13 -11.45 -3.93
CA ALA A 130 16.70 -11.58 -5.26
C ALA A 130 17.42 -10.29 -5.70
N TYR A 131 16.82 -9.12 -5.45
CA TYR A 131 17.42 -7.83 -5.74
C TYR A 131 18.74 -7.64 -4.99
N PHE A 132 18.77 -7.84 -3.67
CA PHE A 132 19.98 -7.66 -2.88
C PHE A 132 21.09 -8.64 -3.26
N ARG A 133 20.74 -9.90 -3.55
CA ARG A 133 21.71 -10.87 -4.09
C ARG A 133 22.31 -10.43 -5.42
N ALA A 134 21.48 -9.92 -6.34
CA ALA A 134 21.95 -9.40 -7.62
C ALA A 134 22.87 -8.18 -7.45
N MET A 135 22.64 -7.38 -6.40
CA MET A 135 23.48 -6.24 -6.01
C MET A 135 24.71 -6.63 -5.18
N GLY A 136 24.94 -7.92 -4.89
CA GLY A 136 26.07 -8.40 -4.09
C GLY A 136 25.96 -8.07 -2.59
N MET A 137 24.76 -7.77 -2.09
CA MET A 137 24.50 -7.47 -0.68
C MET A 137 23.95 -8.71 0.03
N ASP A 138 24.59 -9.14 1.13
CA ASP A 138 24.09 -10.26 1.93
C ASP A 138 22.92 -9.83 2.83
N THR A 139 21.78 -10.48 2.67
CA THR A 139 20.52 -10.17 3.37
C THR A 139 20.50 -10.69 4.81
N SER A 140 21.52 -11.43 5.24
CA SER A 140 21.63 -12.02 6.58
C SER A 140 21.62 -11.00 7.74
N ASN A 141 21.89 -9.71 7.46
CA ASN A 141 21.95 -8.65 8.47
C ASN A 141 20.71 -7.76 8.59
N SER A 142 19.63 -8.01 7.84
CA SER A 142 18.42 -7.18 7.91
C SER A 142 17.33 -7.83 8.76
N LYS A 143 17.56 -7.91 10.07
CA LYS A 143 16.46 -7.97 11.06
C LYS A 143 16.33 -6.58 11.67
N VAL A 144 15.31 -5.83 11.24
CA VAL A 144 14.76 -4.69 11.95
C VAL A 144 13.28 -4.96 12.16
#